data_AF-A0AAP0E8U7-F1
#
_entry.id   AF-A0AAP0E8U7-F1
#
_cell.length_a   1.000
_cell.length_b   1.000
_cell.length_c   1.000
_cell.angle_alpha   90.00
_cell.angle_beta   90.00
_cell.angle_gamma   90.00
#
_symmetry.space_group_name_H-M   'P 1'
#
loop_
_entity.id
_entity.type
_entity.pdbx_description
1 polymer ?
#
loop_
_entity_poly.entity_id
_entity_poly.type
_entity_poly.pdbx_seq_one_letter_code
_entity_poly.pdbx_strand_id
1 'polypeptide(L)'
;MKGMRLRDFPSFVRATDPNDIMLNYLHRESQRTSKGSHVILNTYDALKIDVLQAMNSFLPPIHTIGPLRLLVREMDDGRLDSLESNLWKEDPECIKWLDSKEPNLVVLVNFGSITVMSTEQMIDFAWGGEQQAPFHVLGHFYVAEFLTHRGWNSIIDAICAGVPLICWPFFAEQQTNCWYCCNGWDIGMEIDNNVKRDKVESLVRELMEGDKGKEMKRNAEEWKKKATEATRYGGSSFVNFERLVNEVILQK
;
A
#
# COMPACT_ATOMS: atom_id res chain seq x y z
N MET A 1 11.21 -14.92 -1.82
CA MET A 1 10.68 -14.82 -0.43
C MET A 1 11.65 -15.35 0.62
N LYS A 2 12.96 -15.08 0.52
CA LYS A 2 13.94 -15.54 1.53
C LYS A 2 13.77 -14.70 2.81
N GLY A 3 13.59 -15.34 3.96
CA GLY A 3 13.45 -14.66 5.26
C GLY A 3 12.02 -14.34 5.70
N MET A 4 11.00 -14.68 4.91
CA MET A 4 9.60 -14.63 5.38
C MET A 4 9.32 -15.76 6.38
N ARG A 5 8.58 -15.44 7.44
CA ARG A 5 8.08 -16.40 8.44
C ARG A 5 6.59 -16.63 8.25
N LEU A 6 6.04 -17.66 8.88
CA LEU A 6 4.60 -17.95 8.84
C LEU A 6 3.72 -16.74 9.24
N ARG A 7 4.18 -15.92 10.19
CA ARG A 7 3.47 -14.69 10.62
C ARG A 7 3.29 -13.67 9.48
N ASP A 8 4.19 -13.69 8.51
CA ASP A 8 4.26 -12.75 7.39
C ASP A 8 3.37 -13.23 6.22
N PHE A 9 2.77 -14.42 6.30
CA PHE A 9 1.77 -14.90 5.35
C PHE A 9 0.37 -14.35 5.69
N PRO A 10 -0.55 -14.30 4.70
CA PRO A 10 -1.89 -13.81 4.92
C PRO A 10 -2.55 -14.44 6.16
N SER A 11 -3.17 -13.65 7.02
CA SER A 11 -3.71 -14.17 8.29
C SER A 11 -4.73 -15.29 8.11
N PHE A 12 -5.48 -15.24 7.02
CA PHE A 12 -6.49 -16.24 6.68
C PHE A 12 -5.92 -17.62 6.36
N VAL A 13 -4.62 -17.74 6.03
CA VAL A 13 -3.98 -19.06 5.85
C VAL A 13 -3.39 -19.63 7.14
N ARG A 14 -3.46 -18.89 8.25
CA ARG A 14 -2.94 -19.27 9.57
C ARG A 14 -4.03 -19.90 10.46
N ALA A 15 -5.07 -20.48 9.87
CA ALA A 15 -6.15 -21.13 10.60
C ALA A 15 -5.79 -22.56 11.01
N THR A 16 -6.26 -22.99 12.18
CA THR A 16 -6.13 -24.37 12.67
C THR A 16 -7.39 -25.18 12.48
N ASP A 17 -8.53 -24.53 12.26
CA ASP A 17 -9.81 -25.18 11.97
C ASP A 17 -9.88 -25.51 10.47
N PRO A 18 -9.99 -26.79 10.06
CA PRO A 18 -10.19 -27.15 8.66
C PRO A 18 -11.49 -26.60 8.05
N ASN A 19 -12.47 -26.21 8.88
CA ASN A 19 -13.72 -25.58 8.44
C ASN A 19 -13.69 -24.06 8.50
N ASP A 20 -12.52 -23.44 8.72
CA ASP A 20 -12.40 -21.98 8.72
C ASP A 20 -12.93 -21.38 7.40
N ILE A 21 -13.84 -20.43 7.52
CA ILE A 21 -14.60 -19.88 6.39
C ILE A 21 -13.66 -19.15 5.42
N MET A 22 -12.71 -18.38 5.94
CA MET A 22 -11.82 -17.55 5.12
C MET A 22 -10.75 -18.41 4.44
N LEU A 23 -10.20 -19.41 5.13
CA LEU A 23 -9.27 -20.37 4.53
C LEU A 23 -9.94 -21.11 3.36
N ASN A 24 -11.15 -21.65 3.58
CA ASN A 24 -11.88 -22.38 2.56
C ASN A 24 -12.32 -21.49 1.39
N TYR A 25 -12.72 -20.25 1.68
CA TYR A 25 -12.99 -19.24 0.67
C TYR A 25 -11.76 -18.98 -0.21
N LEU A 26 -10.60 -18.68 0.39
CA LEU A 26 -9.36 -18.42 -0.35
C LEU A 26 -8.89 -19.62 -1.17
N HIS A 27 -9.01 -20.84 -0.63
CA HIS A 27 -8.70 -22.06 -1.36
C HIS A 27 -9.55 -22.19 -2.64
N ARG A 28 -10.87 -21.99 -2.50
CA ARG A 28 -11.80 -22.06 -3.63
C ARG A 28 -11.55 -20.96 -4.65
N GLU A 29 -11.35 -19.72 -4.22
CA GLU A 29 -11.11 -18.62 -5.16
C GLU A 29 -9.75 -18.76 -5.86
N SER A 30 -8.71 -19.26 -5.18
CA SER A 30 -7.42 -19.57 -5.82
C SER A 30 -7.55 -20.59 -6.96
N GLN A 31 -8.34 -21.65 -6.76
CA GLN A 31 -8.66 -22.63 -7.80
C GLN A 31 -9.53 -22.07 -8.94
N ARG A 32 -10.30 -21.02 -8.68
CA ARG A 32 -11.09 -20.33 -9.72
C ARG A 32 -10.23 -19.36 -10.52
N THR A 33 -9.29 -18.67 -9.88
CA THR A 33 -8.34 -17.78 -10.57
C THR A 33 -7.57 -18.53 -11.65
N SER A 34 -7.16 -19.78 -11.40
CA SER A 34 -6.47 -20.61 -12.39
C SER A 34 -7.36 -21.04 -13.58
N LYS A 35 -8.68 -20.88 -13.47
CA LYS A 35 -9.65 -21.18 -14.55
C LYS A 35 -10.08 -19.93 -15.33
N GLY A 36 -9.65 -18.74 -14.90
CA GLY A 36 -9.86 -17.51 -15.65
C GLY A 36 -9.12 -17.54 -16.98
N SER A 37 -9.50 -16.66 -17.91
CA SER A 37 -8.73 -16.47 -19.14
C SER A 37 -7.53 -15.55 -18.92
N HIS A 38 -7.65 -14.60 -18.00
CA HIS A 38 -6.64 -13.59 -17.70
C HIS A 38 -6.73 -13.17 -16.23
N VAL A 39 -5.62 -12.73 -15.65
CA VAL A 39 -5.58 -12.09 -14.32
C VAL A 39 -5.10 -10.65 -14.51
N ILE A 40 -5.83 -9.69 -13.93
CA ILE A 40 -5.47 -8.28 -13.95
C ILE A 40 -5.00 -7.89 -12.56
N LEU A 41 -3.81 -7.27 -12.47
CA LEU A 41 -3.23 -6.83 -11.20
C LEU A 41 -2.94 -5.32 -11.23
N ASN A 42 -3.35 -4.62 -10.18
CA ASN A 42 -2.94 -3.24 -9.91
C ASN A 42 -1.52 -3.22 -9.33
N THR A 43 -0.53 -3.53 -10.17
CA THR A 43 0.89 -3.48 -9.85
C THR A 43 1.69 -3.24 -11.13
N TYR A 44 3.01 -3.14 -11.03
CA TYR A 44 3.92 -2.97 -12.16
C TYR A 44 5.09 -3.95 -12.05
N ASP A 45 5.64 -4.34 -13.20
CA ASP A 45 6.61 -5.43 -13.30
C ASP A 45 7.85 -5.23 -12.43
N ALA A 46 8.37 -3.99 -12.39
CA ALA A 46 9.56 -3.68 -11.62
C ALA A 46 9.37 -3.83 -10.11
N LEU A 47 8.13 -3.85 -9.59
CA LEU A 47 7.87 -3.96 -8.16
C LEU A 47 8.29 -5.33 -7.63
N LYS A 48 7.95 -6.41 -8.35
CA LYS A 48 8.37 -7.81 -8.08
C LYS A 48 8.23 -8.73 -9.30
N ILE A 49 9.20 -8.65 -10.22
CA ILE A 49 9.22 -9.50 -11.41
C ILE A 49 9.36 -10.99 -11.09
N ASP A 50 10.09 -11.35 -10.03
CA ASP A 50 10.32 -12.72 -9.60
C ASP A 50 9.02 -13.40 -9.13
N VAL A 51 8.19 -12.66 -8.38
CA VAL A 51 6.88 -13.14 -7.94
C VAL A 51 5.94 -13.30 -9.14
N LEU A 52 5.91 -12.33 -10.06
CA LEU A 52 5.09 -12.40 -11.27
C LEU A 52 5.47 -13.59 -12.16
N GLN A 53 6.76 -13.83 -12.34
CA GLN A 53 7.27 -14.99 -13.08
C GLN A 53 6.87 -16.31 -12.43
N ALA A 54 6.94 -16.41 -11.11
CA ALA A 54 6.48 -17.60 -10.40
C ALA A 54 4.96 -17.79 -10.58
N MET A 55 4.17 -16.72 -10.49
CA MET A 55 2.71 -16.77 -10.68
C MET A 55 2.32 -17.20 -12.10
N ASN A 56 3.04 -16.76 -13.13
CA ASN A 56 2.82 -17.16 -14.52
C ASN A 56 2.97 -18.67 -14.77
N SER A 57 3.60 -19.43 -13.85
CA SER A 57 3.74 -20.88 -14.01
C SER A 57 2.48 -21.67 -13.66
N PHE A 58 1.52 -21.06 -12.94
CA PHE A 58 0.29 -21.74 -12.49
C PHE A 58 -0.98 -20.90 -12.63
N LEU A 59 -0.87 -19.64 -13.05
CA LEU A 59 -2.00 -18.77 -13.38
C LEU A 59 -2.09 -18.53 -14.89
N PRO A 60 -3.29 -18.20 -15.41
CA PRO A 60 -3.46 -17.69 -16.76
C PRO A 60 -2.72 -16.36 -16.95
N PRO A 61 -2.58 -15.87 -18.20
CA PRO A 61 -1.82 -14.65 -18.50
C PRO A 61 -2.14 -13.49 -17.56
N ILE A 62 -1.08 -12.95 -16.95
CA ILE A 62 -1.16 -11.86 -15.98
C ILE A 62 -0.90 -10.53 -16.69
N HIS A 63 -1.77 -9.56 -16.45
CA HIS A 63 -1.63 -8.17 -16.91
C HIS A 63 -1.44 -7.26 -15.71
N THR A 64 -0.22 -6.76 -15.56
CA THR A 64 0.11 -5.72 -14.58
C THR A 64 -0.20 -4.36 -15.21
N ILE A 65 -1.27 -3.72 -14.72
CA ILE A 65 -1.77 -2.44 -15.27
C ILE A 65 -1.74 -1.32 -14.23
N GLY A 66 -0.94 -1.49 -13.18
CA GLY A 66 -0.80 -0.52 -12.11
C GLY A 66 0.47 0.32 -12.23
N PRO A 67 0.64 1.33 -11.37
CA PRO A 67 -0.39 1.86 -10.48
C PRO A 67 -1.53 2.54 -11.24
N LEU A 68 -2.77 2.12 -11.00
CA LEU A 68 -3.94 2.60 -11.77
C LEU A 68 -4.08 4.12 -11.72
N ARG A 69 -3.84 4.74 -10.57
CA ARG A 69 -3.92 6.19 -10.38
C ARG A 69 -2.94 6.96 -11.28
N LEU A 70 -1.73 6.44 -11.48
CA LEU A 70 -0.76 7.06 -12.39
C LEU A 70 -1.11 6.76 -13.84
N LEU A 71 -1.55 5.54 -14.14
CA LEU A 71 -1.91 5.13 -15.49
C LEU A 71 -3.10 5.93 -16.05
N VAL A 72 -4.14 6.17 -15.24
CA VAL A 72 -5.31 6.96 -15.62
C VAL A 72 -4.93 8.39 -16.03
N ARG A 73 -3.94 9.00 -15.34
CA ARG A 73 -3.46 10.35 -15.67
C ARG A 73 -2.77 10.44 -17.02
N GLU A 74 -2.17 9.36 -17.50
CA GLU A 74 -1.50 9.31 -18.80
C GLU A 74 -2.49 9.06 -19.96
N MET A 75 -3.70 8.60 -19.65
CA MET A 75 -4.76 8.29 -20.61
C MET A 75 -5.76 9.43 -20.82
N ASP A 76 -5.47 10.60 -20.25
CA ASP A 76 -6.35 11.76 -20.09
C ASP A 76 -7.21 12.08 -21.33
N ASP A 77 -8.50 11.74 -21.23
CA ASP A 77 -9.57 12.13 -22.16
C ASP A 77 -10.71 12.91 -21.47
N GLY A 78 -10.53 13.30 -20.20
CA GLY A 78 -11.54 13.97 -19.37
C GLY A 78 -12.78 13.14 -19.01
N ARG A 79 -12.91 11.88 -19.46
CA ARG A 79 -14.09 11.03 -19.16
C ARG A 79 -13.98 10.30 -17.83
N LEU A 80 -12.77 10.19 -17.28
CA LEU A 80 -12.48 9.44 -16.07
C LEU A 80 -12.54 10.32 -14.79
N ASP A 81 -12.77 11.63 -14.92
CA ASP A 81 -12.88 12.57 -13.79
C ASP A 81 -14.02 12.24 -12.81
N SER A 82 -15.01 11.46 -13.27
CA SER A 82 -16.14 10.99 -12.46
C SER A 82 -15.90 9.66 -11.73
N LEU A 83 -14.78 8.99 -11.99
CA LEU A 83 -14.43 7.71 -11.36
C LEU A 83 -13.58 7.97 -10.12
N GLU A 84 -14.24 8.16 -8.97
CA GLU A 84 -13.57 8.19 -7.68
C GLU A 84 -13.24 6.76 -7.21
N SER A 85 -12.05 6.58 -6.63
CA SER A 85 -11.61 5.29 -6.04
C SER A 85 -11.86 5.18 -4.54
N ASN A 86 -12.58 6.13 -3.96
CA ASN A 86 -12.79 6.21 -2.51
C ASN A 86 -14.03 5.43 -2.07
N LEU A 87 -13.95 4.81 -0.89
CA LEU A 87 -15.09 4.17 -0.24
C LEU A 87 -15.99 5.18 0.51
N TRP A 88 -15.49 6.39 0.75
CA TRP A 88 -16.14 7.44 1.54
C TRP A 88 -16.01 8.80 0.86
N LYS A 89 -16.93 9.71 1.20
CA LYS A 89 -16.89 11.11 0.74
C LYS A 89 -15.63 11.79 1.27
N GLU A 90 -14.90 12.46 0.38
CA GLU A 90 -13.72 13.24 0.75
C GLU A 90 -14.09 14.48 1.57
N ASP A 91 -13.25 14.82 2.55
CA ASP A 91 -13.35 16.07 3.31
C ASP A 91 -12.35 17.10 2.77
N PRO A 92 -12.81 18.16 2.09
CA PRO A 92 -11.93 19.16 1.49
C PRO A 92 -11.26 20.07 2.52
N GLU A 93 -11.77 20.15 3.76
CA GLU A 93 -11.21 21.01 4.80
C GLU A 93 -9.86 20.49 5.30
N CYS A 94 -9.68 19.16 5.34
CA CYS A 94 -8.40 18.52 5.66
C CYS A 94 -7.30 18.93 4.67
N ILE A 95 -7.63 19.04 3.38
CA ILE A 95 -6.67 19.42 2.33
C ILE A 95 -6.26 20.88 2.47
N LYS A 96 -7.23 21.80 2.65
CA LYS A 96 -6.93 23.22 2.88
C LYS A 96 -6.05 23.44 4.12
N TRP A 97 -6.32 22.65 5.17
CA TRP A 97 -5.53 22.70 6.38
C TRP A 97 -4.10 22.16 6.17
N LEU A 98 -3.93 21.09 5.38
CA LEU A 98 -2.61 20.55 5.00
C LEU A 98 -1.79 21.53 4.16
N ASP A 99 -2.42 22.21 3.19
CA ASP A 99 -1.77 23.20 2.32
C ASP A 99 -1.19 24.40 3.10
N SER A 100 -1.64 24.62 4.35
CA SER A 100 -1.14 25.68 5.23
C SER A 100 0.15 25.35 5.99
N LYS A 101 0.70 24.14 5.83
CA LYS A 101 1.83 23.64 6.64
C LYS A 101 3.11 23.59 5.83
N GLU A 102 4.24 23.79 6.50
CA GLU A 102 5.56 23.60 5.87
C GLU A 102 5.72 22.15 5.41
N PRO A 103 6.36 21.93 4.25
CA PRO A 103 6.74 20.59 3.85
C PRO A 103 7.51 19.93 4.99
N ASN A 104 7.18 18.66 5.25
CA ASN A 104 7.93 17.74 6.07
C ASN A 104 7.61 17.75 7.56
N LEU A 105 6.48 18.35 7.93
CA LEU A 105 6.08 18.48 9.34
C LEU A 105 4.84 17.66 9.72
N VAL A 106 4.35 16.80 8.82
CA VAL A 106 3.15 15.98 9.04
C VAL A 106 3.51 14.61 9.50
N VAL A 107 2.56 14.02 10.21
CA VAL A 107 2.25 12.62 10.03
C VAL A 107 0.74 12.50 9.73
N LEU A 108 0.38 11.81 8.65
CA LEU A 108 -0.99 11.42 8.35
C LEU A 108 -1.25 10.03 8.96
N VAL A 109 -2.36 9.92 9.69
CA VAL A 109 -2.78 8.66 10.30
C VAL A 109 -4.12 8.25 9.69
N ASN A 110 -4.16 7.05 9.12
CA ASN A 110 -5.36 6.48 8.52
C ASN A 110 -5.34 4.96 8.66
N PHE A 111 -6.37 4.39 9.30
CA PHE A 111 -6.48 2.94 9.57
C PHE A 111 -7.29 2.17 8.51
N GLY A 112 -7.69 2.85 7.43
CA GLY A 112 -8.61 2.31 6.43
C GLY A 112 -10.07 2.33 6.89
N SER A 113 -10.93 1.65 6.13
CA SER A 113 -12.39 1.75 6.27
C SER A 113 -13.05 0.65 7.11
N ILE A 114 -12.33 -0.45 7.41
CA ILE A 114 -12.91 -1.67 8.01
C ILE A 114 -12.39 -1.95 9.42
N THR A 115 -11.15 -1.54 9.72
CA THR A 115 -10.50 -1.89 10.98
C THR A 115 -11.06 -1.07 12.14
N VAL A 116 -11.36 -1.75 13.25
CA VAL A 116 -11.73 -1.12 14.53
C VAL A 116 -10.62 -1.37 15.55
N MET A 117 -10.24 -0.34 16.31
CA MET A 117 -9.22 -0.43 17.36
C MET A 117 -9.88 -0.38 18.74
N SER A 118 -9.23 -0.94 19.77
CA SER A 118 -9.69 -0.78 21.14
C SER A 118 -9.48 0.66 21.62
N THR A 119 -10.25 1.10 22.61
CA THR A 119 -10.08 2.42 23.22
C THR A 119 -8.69 2.60 23.82
N GLU A 120 -8.12 1.57 24.43
CA GLU A 120 -6.76 1.60 25.00
C GLU A 120 -5.70 1.81 23.92
N GLN A 121 -5.80 1.06 22.82
CA GLN A 121 -4.92 1.24 21.66
C GLN A 121 -5.07 2.65 21.06
N MET A 122 -6.30 3.16 20.97
CA MET A 122 -6.57 4.52 20.49
C MET A 122 -5.95 5.58 21.41
N ILE A 123 -6.02 5.39 22.72
CA ILE A 123 -5.44 6.29 23.73
C ILE A 123 -3.91 6.28 23.59
N ASP A 124 -3.26 5.12 23.68
CA ASP A 124 -1.79 5.04 23.57
C ASP A 124 -1.28 5.62 22.24
N PHE A 125 -2.08 5.47 21.19
CA PHE A 125 -1.80 6.05 19.89
C PHE A 125 -1.96 7.58 19.87
N ALA A 126 -3.08 8.12 20.36
CA ALA A 126 -3.37 9.54 20.38
C ALA A 126 -2.36 10.32 21.24
N TRP A 127 -2.05 9.81 22.44
CA TRP A 127 -1.11 10.46 23.35
C TRP A 127 0.33 10.39 22.86
N GLY A 128 0.71 9.36 22.08
CA GLY A 128 2.02 9.30 21.42
C GLY A 128 2.32 10.51 20.55
N GLY A 129 1.28 11.13 19.98
CA GLY A 129 1.40 12.34 19.18
C GLY A 129 1.38 13.66 19.97
N GLU A 130 0.80 13.69 21.17
CA GLU A 130 0.40 14.95 21.83
C GLU A 130 1.52 15.65 22.63
N GLN A 131 2.57 14.95 23.07
CA GLN A 131 3.68 15.59 23.83
C GLN A 131 4.73 16.30 22.98
N GLN A 132 4.55 16.31 21.66
CA GLN A 132 5.35 17.10 20.75
C GLN A 132 4.69 18.46 20.46
N ALA A 133 4.92 19.46 21.31
CA ALA A 133 4.86 20.85 20.85
C ALA A 133 6.29 21.22 20.42
N PRO A 134 6.62 21.39 19.12
CA PRO A 134 5.79 21.93 18.04
C PRO A 134 5.60 20.97 16.84
N PHE A 135 5.35 19.68 17.06
CA PHE A 135 4.91 18.80 15.98
C PHE A 135 3.42 18.57 16.16
N HIS A 136 2.62 19.36 15.47
CA HIS A 136 1.25 18.97 15.24
C HIS A 136 1.30 17.63 14.50
N VAL A 137 0.88 16.53 15.14
CA VAL A 137 0.42 15.37 14.37
C VAL A 137 -0.74 15.91 13.56
N LEU A 138 -0.71 15.65 12.24
CA LEU A 138 -1.34 16.44 11.15
C LEU A 138 -0.39 17.54 10.57
N GLY A 139 -0.22 17.68 9.24
CA GLY A 139 0.44 18.78 8.45
C GLY A 139 1.62 18.59 7.43
N HIS A 140 1.41 18.20 6.14
CA HIS A 140 2.30 17.60 5.06
C HIS A 140 3.89 17.60 5.08
N PHE A 141 4.62 16.46 5.10
CA PHE A 141 5.54 16.03 3.98
C PHE A 141 4.58 15.45 2.94
N TYR A 142 4.91 15.41 1.64
CA TYR A 142 4.20 14.52 0.70
C TYR A 142 3.74 13.26 1.41
N VAL A 143 2.43 13.21 1.66
CA VAL A 143 1.65 12.30 2.49
C VAL A 143 2.50 11.31 3.30
N ALA A 144 2.99 11.65 4.50
CA ALA A 144 3.42 10.64 5.48
C ALA A 144 2.19 9.95 6.08
N GLU A 145 1.34 9.38 5.23
CA GLU A 145 0.41 8.34 5.67
C GLU A 145 1.30 7.17 6.06
N PHE A 146 1.17 6.67 7.27
CA PHE A 146 0.86 5.25 7.43
C PHE A 146 0.89 4.89 8.90
N LEU A 147 -0.31 4.60 9.38
CA LEU A 147 -0.59 3.49 10.26
C LEU A 147 -1.86 2.83 9.72
N THR A 148 -1.86 2.55 8.42
CA THR A 148 -2.92 1.73 7.84
C THR A 148 -2.69 0.29 8.24
N HIS A 149 -3.80 -0.41 8.39
CA HIS A 149 -3.83 -1.85 8.39
C HIS A 149 -3.02 -2.45 7.23
N ARG A 150 -2.67 -1.73 6.14
CA ARG A 150 -1.79 -2.16 5.00
C ARG A 150 -2.53 -2.87 3.87
N GLY A 151 -3.72 -2.41 3.51
CA GLY A 151 -4.33 -2.81 2.24
C GLY A 151 -3.45 -2.41 1.06
N TRP A 152 -3.48 -3.20 -0.01
CA TRP A 152 -2.62 -3.01 -1.19
C TRP A 152 -2.71 -1.60 -1.82
N ASN A 153 -3.89 -0.96 -1.80
CA ASN A 153 -4.10 0.37 -2.38
C ASN A 153 -3.25 1.45 -1.71
N SER A 154 -3.27 1.53 -0.38
CA SER A 154 -2.49 2.52 0.36
C SER A 154 -0.99 2.35 0.10
N ILE A 155 -0.51 1.11 -0.08
CA ILE A 155 0.91 0.84 -0.37
C ILE A 155 1.29 1.40 -1.73
N ILE A 156 0.44 1.16 -2.72
CA ILE A 156 0.64 1.68 -4.06
C ILE A 156 0.58 3.21 -4.06
N ASP A 157 -0.34 3.83 -3.32
CA ASP A 157 -0.41 5.30 -3.18
C ASP A 157 0.85 5.88 -2.54
N ALA A 158 1.35 5.28 -1.46
CA ALA A 158 2.59 5.67 -0.82
C ALA A 158 3.80 5.58 -1.77
N ILE A 159 3.91 4.48 -2.52
CA ILE A 159 4.92 4.29 -3.55
C ILE A 159 4.81 5.38 -4.63
N CYS A 160 3.60 5.67 -5.11
CA CYS A 160 3.37 6.70 -6.13
C CYS A 160 3.64 8.12 -5.61
N ALA A 161 3.47 8.36 -4.31
CA ALA A 161 3.79 9.61 -3.66
C ALA A 161 5.29 9.72 -3.34
N GLY A 162 6.00 8.59 -3.23
CA GLY A 162 7.42 8.51 -2.86
C GLY A 162 7.64 8.61 -1.37
N VAL A 163 6.77 8.01 -0.55
CA VAL A 163 6.70 8.25 0.89
C VAL A 163 7.06 7.00 1.68
N PRO A 164 7.94 7.10 2.70
CA PRO A 164 8.19 6.02 3.64
C PRO A 164 7.05 5.84 4.65
N LEU A 165 6.99 4.67 5.30
CA LEU A 165 5.78 4.20 5.97
C LEU A 165 6.07 3.57 7.34
N ILE A 166 5.20 3.78 8.33
CA ILE A 166 5.20 3.01 9.59
C ILE A 166 4.06 1.99 9.60
N CYS A 167 4.34 0.71 9.81
CA CYS A 167 3.45 -0.41 9.55
C CYS A 167 2.85 -0.92 10.84
N TRP A 168 1.53 -1.14 10.86
CA TRP A 168 0.90 -1.88 11.95
C TRP A 168 -0.14 -2.82 11.38
N PRO A 169 0.29 -4.04 10.97
CA PRO A 169 -0.57 -4.97 10.26
C PRO A 169 -1.51 -5.72 11.22
N PHE A 170 -2.78 -5.86 10.86
CA PHE A 170 -3.80 -6.54 11.68
C PHE A 170 -4.16 -7.92 11.12
N PHE A 171 -4.63 -8.01 9.88
CA PHE A 171 -5.17 -9.26 9.30
C PHE A 171 -5.04 -9.30 7.76
N ALA A 172 -5.58 -10.34 7.11
CA ALA A 172 -5.51 -10.54 5.67
C ALA A 172 -4.04 -10.53 5.18
N GLU A 173 -3.75 -9.89 4.04
CA GLU A 173 -2.42 -9.81 3.42
C GLU A 173 -1.49 -8.76 4.06
N GLN A 174 -1.96 -8.08 5.10
CA GLN A 174 -1.30 -6.90 5.64
C GLN A 174 0.08 -7.19 6.22
N GLN A 175 0.26 -8.33 6.87
CA GLN A 175 1.57 -8.76 7.37
C GLN A 175 2.54 -9.03 6.21
N THR A 176 2.03 -9.57 5.09
CA THR A 176 2.84 -9.75 3.86
C THR A 176 3.26 -8.41 3.29
N ASN A 177 2.33 -7.45 3.20
CA ASN A 177 2.62 -6.10 2.72
C ASN A 177 3.63 -5.37 3.63
N CYS A 178 3.46 -5.47 4.95
CA CYS A 178 4.39 -4.93 5.94
C CYS A 178 5.79 -5.52 5.77
N TRP A 179 5.90 -6.84 5.61
CA TRP A 179 7.18 -7.50 5.39
C TRP A 179 7.89 -6.98 4.13
N TYR A 180 7.15 -6.80 3.03
CA TYR A 180 7.71 -6.22 1.81
C TYR A 180 8.15 -4.77 2.00
N CYS A 181 7.39 -3.94 2.72
CA CYS A 181 7.80 -2.57 3.03
C CYS A 181 9.11 -2.52 3.80
N CYS A 182 9.25 -3.37 4.83
CA CYS A 182 10.39 -3.32 5.73
C CYS A 182 11.63 -4.04 5.20
N ASN A 183 11.47 -5.09 4.40
CA ASN A 183 12.57 -5.97 4.00
C ASN A 183 12.75 -6.09 2.49
N GLY A 184 11.69 -5.84 1.71
CA GLY A 184 11.67 -6.06 0.28
C GLY A 184 11.88 -4.80 -0.56
N TRP A 185 11.37 -3.67 -0.09
CA TRP A 185 11.44 -2.36 -0.75
C TRP A 185 12.20 -1.33 0.08
N ASP A 186 12.36 -1.60 1.38
CA ASP A 186 13.06 -0.74 2.34
C ASP A 186 12.49 0.69 2.37
N ILE A 187 11.16 0.75 2.48
CA ILE A 187 10.38 1.99 2.57
C ILE A 187 9.53 2.03 3.85
N GLY A 188 9.77 1.14 4.82
CA GLY A 188 9.00 1.19 6.04
C GLY A 188 9.57 0.50 7.27
N MET A 189 8.95 0.80 8.41
CA MET A 189 9.25 0.22 9.72
C MET A 189 7.99 -0.40 10.31
N GLU A 190 8.09 -1.44 11.13
CA GLU A 190 6.94 -2.11 11.75
C GLU A 190 6.77 -1.66 13.22
N ILE A 191 5.53 -1.36 13.63
CA ILE A 191 5.12 -1.20 15.03
C ILE A 191 4.83 -2.59 15.60
N ASP A 192 5.30 -2.82 16.82
CA ASP A 192 4.97 -4.02 17.57
C ASP A 192 3.45 -4.17 17.77
N ASN A 193 2.97 -5.41 17.85
CA ASN A 193 1.57 -5.71 18.16
C ASN A 193 1.17 -5.18 19.54
N ASN A 194 2.12 -5.13 20.48
CA ASN A 194 1.92 -4.46 21.77
C ASN A 194 2.31 -2.99 21.66
N VAL A 195 1.41 -2.19 21.09
CA VAL A 195 1.64 -0.76 20.88
C VAL A 195 1.89 -0.09 22.20
N LYS A 196 3.05 0.56 22.29
CA LYS A 196 3.39 1.43 23.42
C LYS A 196 3.75 2.79 22.89
N ARG A 197 3.27 3.80 23.60
CA ARG A 197 3.45 5.22 23.28
C ARG A 197 4.90 5.58 22.95
N ASP A 198 5.85 5.19 23.80
CA ASP A 198 7.28 5.48 23.65
C ASP A 198 7.86 4.87 22.36
N LYS A 199 7.36 3.71 21.95
CA LYS A 199 7.77 3.04 20.72
C LYS A 199 7.23 3.74 19.50
N VAL A 200 5.95 4.13 19.50
CA VAL A 200 5.35 4.89 18.41
C VAL A 200 6.11 6.22 18.22
N GLU A 201 6.36 6.94 19.31
CA GLU A 201 7.10 8.21 19.24
C GLU A 201 8.51 8.02 18.67
N SER A 202 9.23 6.99 19.12
CA SER A 202 10.58 6.70 18.61
C SER A 202 10.60 6.39 17.11
N LEU A 203 9.59 5.66 16.60
CA LEU A 203 9.47 5.33 15.18
C LEU A 203 9.12 6.57 14.36
N VAL A 204 8.22 7.41 14.84
CA VAL A 204 7.88 8.68 14.18
C VAL A 204 9.11 9.59 14.11
N ARG A 205 9.85 9.73 15.21
CA ARG A 205 11.08 10.52 15.24
C ARG A 205 12.14 9.98 14.27
N GLU A 206 12.34 8.67 14.24
CA GLU A 206 13.28 8.04 13.31
C GLU A 206 12.86 8.22 11.84
N LEU A 207 11.56 8.16 11.54
CA LEU A 207 11.03 8.37 10.20
C LEU A 207 11.26 9.81 9.72
N MET A 208 11.07 10.79 10.60
CA MET A 208 11.07 12.21 10.27
C MET A 208 12.47 12.84 10.28
N GLU A 209 13.28 12.49 11.29
CA GLU A 209 14.57 13.16 11.56
C GLU A 209 15.75 12.20 11.45
N GLY A 210 15.50 10.90 11.65
CA GLY A 210 16.51 9.85 11.69
C GLY A 210 17.12 9.52 10.33
N ASP A 211 18.30 8.90 10.37
CA ASP A 211 19.02 8.52 9.16
C ASP A 211 18.32 7.38 8.42
N LYS A 212 17.65 6.48 9.14
CA LYS A 212 16.81 5.44 8.53
C LYS A 212 15.61 6.05 7.81
N GLY A 213 14.99 7.09 8.39
CA GLY A 213 13.94 7.87 7.75
C GLY A 213 14.37 8.45 6.40
N LYS A 214 15.54 9.09 6.37
CA LYS A 214 16.13 9.66 5.14
C LYS A 214 16.43 8.60 4.09
N GLU A 215 16.95 7.44 4.50
CA GLU A 215 17.22 6.32 3.60
C GLU A 215 15.92 5.77 2.99
N MET A 216 14.91 5.49 3.82
CA MET A 216 13.61 5.02 3.34
C MET A 216 12.96 6.03 2.40
N LYS A 217 13.10 7.33 2.66
CA LYS A 217 12.60 8.39 1.77
C LYS A 217 13.29 8.34 0.41
N ARG A 218 14.62 8.17 0.37
CA ARG A 218 15.36 8.00 -0.91
C ARG A 218 14.86 6.77 -1.68
N ASN A 219 14.72 5.64 -0.99
CA ASN A 219 14.22 4.41 -1.61
C ASN A 219 12.78 4.58 -2.13
N ALA A 220 11.91 5.25 -1.38
CA ALA A 220 10.53 5.52 -1.80
C ALA A 220 10.48 6.40 -3.05
N GLU A 221 11.32 7.43 -3.16
CA GLU A 221 11.45 8.24 -4.38
C GLU A 221 11.97 7.43 -5.58
N GLU A 222 12.84 6.43 -5.36
CA GLU A 222 13.26 5.51 -6.44
C GLU A 222 12.12 4.60 -6.91
N TRP A 223 11.31 4.08 -5.98
CA TRP A 223 10.13 3.28 -6.32
C TRP A 223 9.06 4.11 -7.03
N LYS A 224 8.88 5.37 -6.63
CA LYS A 224 8.03 6.33 -7.35
C LYS A 224 8.45 6.50 -8.81
N LYS A 225 9.74 6.71 -9.07
CA LYS A 225 10.27 6.84 -10.43
C LYS A 225 9.96 5.61 -11.28
N LYS A 226 10.20 4.41 -10.74
CA LYS A 226 9.88 3.14 -11.43
C LYS A 226 8.38 2.99 -11.71
N ALA A 227 7.53 3.40 -10.76
CA ALA A 227 6.08 3.41 -10.96
C ALA A 227 5.68 4.35 -12.11
N THR A 228 6.20 5.57 -12.14
CA THR A 228 5.96 6.54 -13.23
C THR A 228 6.48 6.04 -14.58
N GLU A 229 7.68 5.44 -14.61
CA GLU A 229 8.26 4.84 -15.83
C GLU A 229 7.43 3.67 -16.38
N ALA A 230 6.80 2.90 -15.49
CA ALA A 230 5.93 1.80 -15.89
C ALA A 230 4.60 2.29 -16.49
N THR A 231 4.08 3.43 -16.02
CA THR A 231 2.75 3.93 -16.43
C THR A 231 2.75 4.95 -17.55
N ARG A 232 3.87 5.65 -17.79
CA ARG A 232 3.99 6.60 -18.91
C ARG A 232 3.73 5.92 -20.26
N TYR A 233 3.46 6.73 -21.28
CA TYR A 233 3.33 6.23 -22.65
C TYR A 233 4.51 5.32 -23.05
N GLY A 234 4.20 4.10 -23.51
CA GLY A 234 5.19 3.06 -23.85
C GLY A 234 5.83 2.33 -22.67
N GLY A 235 5.47 2.68 -21.43
CA GLY A 235 5.85 1.95 -20.21
C GLY A 235 5.20 0.58 -20.12
N SER A 236 5.74 -0.31 -19.28
CA SER A 236 5.29 -1.71 -19.19
C SER A 236 3.80 -1.84 -18.85
N SER A 237 3.31 -1.05 -17.88
CA SER A 237 1.91 -1.08 -17.46
C SER A 237 0.99 -0.48 -18.50
N PHE A 238 1.44 0.57 -19.20
CA PHE A 238 0.72 1.16 -20.32
C PHE A 238 0.53 0.16 -21.47
N VAL A 239 1.62 -0.48 -21.89
CA VAL A 239 1.61 -1.50 -22.94
C VAL A 239 0.76 -2.70 -22.54
N ASN A 240 0.86 -3.16 -21.29
CA ASN A 240 0.04 -4.27 -20.78
C ASN A 240 -1.45 -3.93 -20.77
N PHE A 241 -1.82 -2.67 -20.52
CA PHE A 241 -3.19 -2.20 -20.62
C PHE A 241 -3.67 -2.15 -22.08
N GLU A 242 -2.89 -1.59 -23.01
CA GLU A 242 -3.25 -1.62 -24.44
C GLU A 242 -3.45 -3.05 -24.93
N ARG A 243 -2.56 -3.96 -24.53
CA ARG A 243 -2.69 -5.39 -24.83
C ARG A 243 -3.99 -5.96 -24.28
N LEU A 244 -4.31 -5.69 -23.01
CA LEU A 244 -5.57 -6.12 -22.38
C LEU A 244 -6.79 -5.62 -23.16
N VAL A 245 -6.83 -4.35 -23.54
CA VAL A 245 -7.94 -3.76 -24.31
C VAL A 245 -8.06 -4.44 -25.68
N ASN A 246 -6.96 -4.52 -26.43
CA ASN A 246 -6.97 -4.99 -27.81
C ASN A 246 -7.15 -6.49 -27.96
N GLU A 247 -6.65 -7.30 -27.02
CA GLU A 247 -6.68 -8.75 -27.11
C GLU A 247 -7.85 -9.38 -26.34
N VAL A 248 -8.36 -8.71 -25.30
CA VAL A 248 -9.35 -9.31 -24.39
C VAL A 248 -10.70 -8.61 -24.46
N ILE A 249 -10.72 -7.28 -24.48
CA ILE A 249 -11.97 -6.51 -24.44
C ILE A 249 -12.57 -6.35 -25.83
N LEU A 250 -11.77 -5.94 -26.81
CA LEU A 250 -12.25 -5.62 -28.17
C LEU A 250 -12.34 -6.82 -29.11
N GLN A 251 -11.84 -8.01 -28.72
CA GLN A 251 -11.98 -9.24 -29.51
C GLN A 251 -13.26 -10.04 -29.21
N LYS A 252 -14.16 -9.50 -28.38
CA LYS A 252 -15.50 -10.05 -28.15
C LYS A 252 -16.52 -9.34 -29.02
#